data_AF-A0A5R2N596-F1
#
_entry.id   AF-A0A5R2N596-F1
#
_cell.length_a   1.000
_cell.length_b   1.000
_cell.length_c   1.000
_cell.angle_alpha   90.00
_cell.angle_beta   90.00
_cell.angle_gamma   90.00
#
_symmetry.space_group_name_H-M   'P 1'
#
loop_
_entity.id
_entity.type
_entity.pdbx_description
1 polymer ?
#
loop_
_entity_poly.entity_id
_entity_poly.type
_entity_poly.pdbx_seq_one_letter_code
_entity_poly.pdbx_strand_id
1 'polypeptide(L)'
;LMVEDVITSAKANIERLEPGSADAVRAAGETIVTFSASMAAEEKELKAFLYKHLYRHAEVMRVRADAEQIVRDLFDVYFADPRAMPDGWREGLDRAEDRIKARSVADFLAGMTDTYALKEHRRLFDRTPDLS
;
A
#
# COMPACT_ATOMS: atom_id res chain seq x y z
N LEU A 1 24.42 11.75 -2.46
CA LEU A 1 24.58 10.97 -1.21
C LEU A 1 23.87 9.62 -1.26
N MET A 2 22.58 9.48 -0.90
CA MET A 2 21.91 8.14 -0.89
C MET A 2 21.87 7.48 -2.29
N VAL A 3 21.52 8.24 -3.33
CA VAL A 3 21.46 7.72 -4.71
C VAL A 3 22.83 7.24 -5.21
N GLU A 4 23.89 7.97 -4.91
CA GLU A 4 25.26 7.60 -5.31
C GLU A 4 25.77 6.38 -4.52
N ASP A 5 25.41 6.29 -3.24
CA ASP A 5 25.76 5.15 -2.39
C ASP A 5 25.12 3.84 -2.89
N VAL A 6 23.83 3.86 -3.19
CA VAL A 6 23.13 2.66 -3.70
C VAL A 6 23.65 2.26 -5.08
N ILE A 7 24.00 3.22 -5.96
CA ILE A 7 24.61 2.92 -7.26
C ILE A 7 25.98 2.26 -7.07
N THR A 8 26.82 2.83 -6.20
CA THR A 8 28.17 2.30 -5.93
C THR A 8 28.09 0.90 -5.33
N SER A 9 27.24 0.71 -4.32
CA SER A 9 27.05 -0.57 -3.65
C SER A 9 26.46 -1.64 -4.59
N ALA A 10 25.47 -1.26 -5.41
CA ALA A 10 24.90 -2.17 -6.40
C ALA A 10 25.91 -2.59 -7.47
N LYS A 11 26.76 -1.66 -7.96
CA LYS A 11 27.85 -1.98 -8.90
C LYS A 11 28.83 -2.97 -8.30
N ALA A 12 29.30 -2.73 -7.07
CA ALA A 12 30.20 -3.64 -6.37
C ALA A 12 29.58 -5.04 -6.17
N ASN A 13 28.28 -5.11 -5.86
CA ASN A 13 27.57 -6.38 -5.74
C ASN A 13 27.46 -7.12 -7.09
N ILE A 14 27.18 -6.40 -8.19
CA ILE A 14 27.13 -6.97 -9.54
C ILE A 14 28.50 -7.50 -9.96
N GLU A 15 29.57 -6.74 -9.70
CA GLU A 15 30.95 -7.16 -9.99
C GLU A 15 31.36 -8.38 -9.17
N ARG A 16 30.93 -8.48 -7.90
CA ARG A 16 31.21 -9.64 -7.05
C ARG A 16 30.44 -10.89 -7.47
N LEU A 17 29.19 -10.73 -7.91
CA LEU A 17 28.29 -11.85 -8.24
C LEU A 17 28.37 -12.28 -9.70
N GLU A 18 28.83 -11.40 -10.58
CA GLU A 18 28.94 -11.59 -12.03
C GLU A 18 27.69 -12.24 -12.66
N PRO A 19 26.47 -11.73 -12.39
CA PRO A 19 25.26 -12.37 -12.91
C PRO A 19 25.20 -12.20 -14.44
N GLY A 20 25.36 -13.31 -15.18
CA GLY A 20 25.35 -13.32 -16.64
C GLY A 20 23.95 -13.15 -17.27
N SER A 21 22.88 -13.13 -16.48
CA SER A 21 21.51 -12.96 -16.95
C SER A 21 20.57 -12.46 -15.87
N ALA A 22 19.37 -12.04 -16.27
CA ALA A 22 18.31 -11.67 -15.32
C ALA A 22 17.86 -12.87 -14.44
N ASP A 23 17.94 -14.09 -14.96
CA ASP A 23 17.69 -15.30 -14.16
C ASP A 23 18.76 -15.52 -13.10
N ALA A 24 20.03 -15.25 -13.43
CA ALA A 24 21.12 -15.33 -12.46
C ALA A 24 20.94 -14.30 -11.33
N VAL A 25 20.45 -13.08 -11.64
CA VAL A 25 20.08 -12.09 -10.61
C VAL A 25 18.97 -12.60 -9.70
N ARG A 26 17.91 -13.21 -10.26
CA ARG A 26 16.81 -13.78 -9.46
C ARG A 26 17.28 -14.95 -8.58
N ALA A 27 18.23 -15.73 -9.06
CA ALA A 27 18.78 -16.90 -8.38
C ALA A 27 19.96 -16.58 -7.45
N ALA A 28 20.39 -15.31 -7.34
CA ALA A 28 21.60 -14.91 -6.61
C ALA A 28 21.53 -15.17 -5.09
N GLY A 29 20.34 -15.43 -4.53
CA GLY A 29 20.15 -15.72 -3.11
C GLY A 29 20.31 -14.49 -2.19
N GLU A 30 20.61 -13.32 -2.74
CA GLU A 30 20.76 -12.06 -2.03
C GLU A 30 20.24 -10.87 -2.83
N THR A 31 19.90 -9.78 -2.14
CA THR A 31 19.50 -8.52 -2.78
C THR A 31 20.73 -7.79 -3.31
N ILE A 32 20.77 -7.50 -4.61
CA ILE A 32 21.91 -6.84 -5.26
C ILE A 32 21.87 -5.32 -5.08
N VAL A 33 20.68 -4.72 -5.13
CA VAL A 33 20.49 -3.27 -4.97
C VAL A 33 20.27 -2.96 -3.49
N THR A 34 21.35 -2.60 -2.81
CA THR A 34 21.33 -2.25 -1.39
C THR A 34 22.13 -0.97 -1.17
N PHE A 35 21.84 -0.27 -0.08
CA PHE A 35 22.78 0.71 0.46
C PHE A 35 24.05 0.01 0.97
N SER A 36 25.12 0.77 1.12
CA SER A 36 26.29 0.33 1.87
C SER A 36 25.91 0.06 3.34
N ALA A 37 26.73 -0.70 4.05
CA ALA A 37 26.46 -1.02 5.45
C ALA A 37 26.32 0.24 6.33
N SER A 38 27.13 1.28 6.07
CA SER A 38 27.04 2.55 6.79
C SER A 38 25.77 3.32 6.44
N MET A 39 25.46 3.47 5.14
CA MET A 39 24.25 4.18 4.70
C MET A 39 22.97 3.47 5.15
N ALA A 40 22.96 2.14 5.17
CA ALA A 40 21.84 1.36 5.70
C ALA A 40 21.63 1.59 7.21
N ALA A 41 22.71 1.76 7.98
CA ALA A 41 22.62 2.07 9.40
C ALA A 41 22.06 3.48 9.64
N GLU A 42 22.53 4.48 8.89
CA GLU A 42 22.03 5.86 8.95
C GLU A 42 20.55 5.94 8.51
N GLU A 43 20.19 5.26 7.43
CA GLU A 43 18.81 5.21 6.93
C GLU A 43 17.85 4.58 7.93
N LYS A 44 18.31 3.52 8.62
CA LYS A 44 17.55 2.87 9.70
C LYS A 44 17.34 3.82 10.88
N GLU A 45 18.36 4.58 11.28
CA GLU A 45 18.24 5.57 12.35
C GLU A 45 17.27 6.69 11.98
N LEU A 46 17.38 7.22 10.75
CA LEU A 46 16.46 8.23 10.22
C LEU A 46 15.02 7.71 10.19
N LYS A 47 14.80 6.49 9.70
CA LYS A 47 13.47 5.85 9.72
C LYS A 47 12.95 5.70 11.14
N ALA A 48 13.78 5.25 12.09
CA ALA A 48 13.36 5.10 13.48
C ALA A 48 12.92 6.45 14.09
N PHE A 49 13.66 7.52 13.81
CA PHE A 49 13.31 8.87 14.20
C PHE A 49 11.96 9.30 13.57
N LEU A 50 11.80 9.18 12.25
CA LEU A 50 10.58 9.54 11.55
C LEU A 50 9.37 8.72 12.01
N TYR A 51 9.54 7.42 12.27
CA TYR A 51 8.46 6.58 12.80
C TYR A 51 7.99 7.04 14.17
N LYS A 52 8.92 7.44 15.03
CA LYS A 52 8.59 7.91 16.38
C LYS A 52 7.94 9.29 16.36
N HIS A 53 8.40 10.19 15.51
CA HIS A 53 8.06 11.61 15.59
C HIS A 53 7.05 12.08 14.54
N LEU A 54 6.96 11.40 13.38
CA LEU A 54 6.07 11.77 12.28
C LEU A 54 4.93 10.75 12.12
N TYR A 55 5.24 9.49 11.82
CA TYR A 55 4.22 8.50 11.45
C TYR A 55 3.32 8.04 12.60
N ARG A 56 3.80 8.11 13.85
CA ARG A 56 3.02 7.78 15.06
C ARG A 56 2.56 9.01 15.83
N HIS A 57 2.64 10.19 15.22
CA HIS A 57 2.07 11.39 15.83
C HIS A 57 0.55 11.20 16.02
N ALA A 58 0.00 11.70 17.14
CA ALA A 58 -1.39 11.44 17.52
C ALA A 58 -2.40 11.84 16.43
N GLU A 59 -2.11 12.94 15.73
CA GLU A 59 -2.91 13.41 14.59
C GLU A 59 -2.88 12.45 13.40
N VAL A 60 -1.71 11.94 13.02
CA VAL A 60 -1.57 10.95 11.94
C VAL A 60 -2.30 9.66 12.30
N MET A 61 -2.19 9.23 13.56
CA MET A 61 -2.88 8.03 14.04
C MET A 61 -4.41 8.20 14.06
N ARG A 62 -4.91 9.40 14.38
CA ARG A 62 -6.34 9.72 14.31
C ARG A 62 -6.85 9.62 12.88
N VAL A 63 -6.23 10.35 11.94
CA VAL A 63 -6.60 10.33 10.51
C VAL A 63 -6.52 8.92 9.94
N ARG A 64 -5.52 8.11 10.36
CA ARG A 64 -5.41 6.71 9.96
C ARG A 64 -6.58 5.86 10.46
N ALA A 65 -7.01 6.03 11.70
CA ALA A 65 -8.15 5.31 12.26
C ALA A 65 -9.45 5.68 11.53
N ASP A 66 -9.62 6.96 11.20
CA ASP A 66 -10.76 7.47 10.43
C ASP A 66 -10.78 6.92 9.00
N ALA A 67 -9.62 6.87 8.34
CA ALA A 67 -9.49 6.25 7.02
C ALA A 67 -9.74 4.74 7.04
N GLU A 68 -9.29 4.04 8.08
CA GLU A 68 -9.57 2.62 8.28
C GLU A 68 -11.07 2.35 8.45
N GLN A 69 -11.77 3.21 9.20
CA GLN A 69 -13.22 3.13 9.35
C GLN A 69 -13.93 3.27 8.00
N ILE A 70 -13.55 4.27 7.20
CA ILE A 70 -14.12 4.49 5.86
C ILE A 70 -13.98 3.26 4.97
N VAL A 71 -12.79 2.65 4.93
CA VAL A 71 -12.54 1.48 4.08
C VAL A 71 -13.35 0.27 4.55
N ARG A 72 -13.46 0.05 5.86
CA ARG A 72 -14.29 -1.03 6.43
C ARG A 72 -15.76 -0.85 6.10
N ASP A 73 -16.29 0.34 6.32
CA ASP A 73 -17.69 0.68 6.06
C ASP A 73 -18.05 0.49 4.58
N LEU A 74 -17.20 0.97 3.67
CA LEU A 74 -17.40 0.77 2.24
C LEU A 74 -17.31 -0.72 1.85
N PHE A 75 -16.36 -1.47 2.40
CA PHE A 75 -16.25 -2.91 2.16
C PHE A 75 -17.54 -3.63 2.57
N ASP A 76 -18.02 -3.38 3.79
CA ASP A 76 -19.19 -4.06 4.34
C ASP A 76 -20.46 -3.77 3.51
N VAL A 77 -20.67 -2.51 3.11
CA VAL A 77 -21.82 -2.14 2.27
C VAL A 77 -21.75 -2.78 0.88
N TYR A 78 -20.61 -2.71 0.21
CA TYR A 78 -20.47 -3.29 -1.14
C TYR A 78 -20.49 -4.82 -1.11
N PHE A 79 -19.99 -5.46 -0.05
CA PHE A 79 -20.03 -6.90 0.10
C PHE A 79 -21.45 -7.41 0.40
N ALA A 80 -22.22 -6.65 1.19
CA ALA A 80 -23.61 -6.95 1.50
C ALA A 80 -24.54 -6.71 0.30
N ASP A 81 -24.35 -5.62 -0.43
CA ASP A 81 -25.12 -5.28 -1.63
C ASP A 81 -24.19 -4.76 -2.75
N PRO A 82 -23.73 -5.65 -3.66
CA PRO A 82 -22.89 -5.26 -4.78
C PRO A 82 -23.54 -4.20 -5.68
N ARG A 83 -24.87 -4.05 -5.66
CA ARG A 83 -25.56 -3.03 -6.47
C ARG A 83 -25.27 -1.61 -6.02
N ALA A 84 -24.74 -1.42 -4.81
CA ALA A 84 -24.26 -0.14 -4.32
C ALA A 84 -22.95 0.31 -4.99
N MET A 85 -22.20 -0.61 -5.60
CA MET A 85 -21.00 -0.30 -6.40
C MET A 85 -21.38 0.31 -7.76
N PRO A 86 -20.49 1.09 -8.40
CA PRO A 86 -20.70 1.59 -9.76
C PRO A 86 -20.88 0.49 -10.80
N ASP A 87 -21.51 0.87 -11.91
CA ASP A 87 -21.62 0.02 -13.09
C ASP A 87 -20.22 -0.40 -13.60
N GLY A 88 -20.12 -1.64 -14.10
CA GLY A 88 -18.85 -2.28 -14.50
C GLY A 88 -18.12 -3.00 -13.37
N TRP A 89 -18.36 -2.67 -12.10
CA TRP A 89 -17.74 -3.37 -10.95
C TRP A 89 -18.66 -4.39 -10.26
N ARG A 90 -19.97 -4.20 -10.39
CA ARG A 90 -20.99 -5.07 -9.75
C ARG A 90 -21.42 -6.28 -10.57
N GLU A 91 -21.01 -6.36 -11.83
CA GLU A 91 -21.55 -7.35 -12.79
C GLU A 91 -21.23 -8.78 -12.35
N GLY A 92 -22.28 -9.59 -12.20
CA GLY A 92 -22.16 -10.99 -11.79
C GLY A 92 -21.86 -11.22 -10.31
N LEU A 93 -21.61 -10.18 -9.51
CA LEU A 93 -21.26 -10.33 -8.09
C LEU A 93 -22.42 -10.86 -7.23
N ASP A 94 -23.67 -10.55 -7.59
CA ASP A 94 -24.86 -11.06 -6.89
C ASP A 94 -24.98 -12.59 -6.90
N ARG A 95 -24.30 -13.25 -7.85
CA ARG A 95 -24.30 -14.72 -8.02
C ARG A 95 -22.93 -15.34 -7.75
N ALA A 96 -21.93 -14.51 -7.42
CA ALA A 96 -20.59 -14.96 -7.17
C ALA A 96 -20.47 -15.61 -5.77
N GLU A 97 -19.55 -16.55 -5.63
CA GLU A 97 -19.15 -17.04 -4.32
C GLU A 97 -18.55 -15.90 -3.48
N ASP A 98 -18.75 -15.96 -2.16
CA ASP A 98 -18.30 -14.90 -1.24
C ASP A 98 -16.81 -14.59 -1.37
N ARG A 99 -15.96 -15.59 -1.64
CA ARG A 99 -14.53 -15.37 -1.85
C ARG A 99 -14.24 -14.51 -3.08
N ILE A 100 -14.97 -14.74 -4.17
CA ILE A 100 -14.81 -13.98 -5.42
C ILE A 100 -15.36 -12.57 -5.21
N LYS A 101 -16.55 -12.46 -4.62
CA LYS A 101 -17.17 -11.17 -4.28
C LYS A 101 -16.27 -10.32 -3.38
N ALA A 102 -15.73 -10.89 -2.30
CA ALA A 102 -14.81 -10.19 -1.39
C ALA A 102 -13.56 -9.69 -2.11
N ARG A 103 -12.99 -10.50 -3.01
CA ARG A 103 -11.85 -10.09 -3.83
C ARG A 103 -12.21 -8.91 -4.74
N SER A 104 -13.31 -9.00 -5.48
CA SER A 104 -13.75 -7.93 -6.39
C SER A 104 -14.03 -6.62 -5.65
N VAL A 105 -14.65 -6.67 -4.47
CA VAL A 105 -14.86 -5.48 -3.62
C VAL A 105 -13.52 -4.91 -3.14
N ALA A 106 -12.60 -5.75 -2.67
CA ALA A 106 -11.28 -5.31 -2.23
C ALA A 106 -10.46 -4.66 -3.37
N ASP A 107 -10.51 -5.24 -4.57
CA ASP A 107 -9.81 -4.70 -5.74
C ASP A 107 -10.41 -3.36 -6.18
N PHE A 108 -11.75 -3.20 -6.09
CA PHE A 108 -12.41 -1.92 -6.32
C PHE A 108 -11.96 -0.85 -5.32
N LEU A 109 -11.95 -1.17 -4.02
CA LEU A 109 -11.50 -0.26 -2.97
C LEU A 109 -10.03 0.13 -3.14
N ALA A 110 -9.16 -0.83 -3.49
CA ALA A 110 -7.75 -0.57 -3.73
C ALA A 110 -7.49 0.33 -4.95
N GLY A 111 -8.43 0.39 -5.90
CA GLY A 111 -8.39 1.29 -7.05
C GLY A 111 -8.91 2.71 -6.79
N MET A 112 -9.46 2.99 -5.60
CA MET A 112 -10.00 4.31 -5.27
C MET A 112 -8.88 5.31 -4.91
N THR A 113 -9.12 6.58 -5.24
CA THR A 113 -8.40 7.69 -4.61
C THR A 113 -9.05 8.05 -3.28
N ASP A 114 -8.31 8.66 -2.35
CA ASP A 114 -8.85 9.13 -1.07
C ASP A 114 -10.08 10.04 -1.25
N THR A 115 -10.01 10.94 -2.23
CA THR A 115 -11.12 11.84 -2.57
C THR A 115 -12.36 11.10 -3.06
N TYR A 116 -12.18 10.00 -3.79
CA TYR A 116 -13.27 9.17 -4.27
C TYR A 116 -13.86 8.31 -3.14
N ALA A 117 -13.02 7.70 -2.30
CA ALA A 117 -13.46 6.93 -1.14
C ALA A 117 -14.30 7.82 -0.18
N LEU A 118 -13.84 9.04 0.11
CA LEU A 118 -14.60 10.01 0.89
C LEU A 118 -15.93 10.38 0.25
N LYS A 119 -15.96 10.55 -1.08
CA LYS A 119 -17.20 10.87 -1.82
C LYS A 119 -18.20 9.72 -1.73
N GLU A 120 -17.75 8.49 -1.95
CA GLU A 120 -18.59 7.30 -1.86
C GLU A 120 -19.10 7.07 -0.43
N HIS A 121 -18.24 7.27 0.56
CA HIS A 121 -18.64 7.15 1.96
C HIS A 121 -19.73 8.19 2.31
N ARG A 122 -19.58 9.45 1.88
CA ARG A 122 -20.62 10.50 2.07
C ARG A 122 -21.93 10.20 1.34
N ARG A 123 -21.88 9.44 0.24
CA ARG A 123 -23.06 9.03 -0.51
C ARG A 123 -23.84 7.93 0.21
N LEU A 124 -23.14 7.04 0.91
CA LEU A 124 -23.69 5.82 1.51
C LEU A 124 -23.96 5.94 3.01
N PHE A 125 -23.32 6.88 3.70
CA PHE A 125 -23.38 7.04 5.15
C PHE A 125 -23.68 8.49 5.55
N ASP A 126 -24.52 8.65 6.58
CA ASP A 126 -24.92 9.96 7.11
C ASP A 126 -23.76 10.72 7.78
N ARG A 127 -22.72 10.00 8.22
CA ARG A 127 -21.55 10.57 8.90
C ARG A 127 -20.29 10.01 8.29
N THR A 128 -19.51 10.87 7.64
CA THR A 128 -18.19 10.53 7.14
C THR A 128 -17.13 11.17 8.02
N PRO A 129 -16.13 10.41 8.51
CA PRO A 129 -15.00 10.97 9.24
C PRO A 129 -14.31 12.10 8.48
N ASP A 130 -13.81 13.10 9.20
CA ASP A 130 -13.04 14.19 8.62
C ASP A 130 -11.55 13.80 8.61
N LEU A 131 -10.95 13.74 7.42
CA LEU A 131 -9.54 13.41 7.24
C LEU A 131 -8.64 14.66 7.18
N SER A 132 -9.23 15.84 7.44
CA SER A 132 -8.55 17.14 7.47
C SER A 132 -7.73 17.36 8.75
#